data_AF-A0AAN7Z5Y3-F1
#
_entry.id   AF-A0AAN7Z5Y3-F1
#
_cell.length_a   1.000
_cell.length_b   1.000
_cell.length_c   1.000
_cell.angle_alpha   90.00
_cell.angle_beta   90.00
_cell.angle_gamma   90.00
#
_symmetry.space_group_name_H-M   'P 1'
#
loop_
_entity.id
_entity.type
_entity.pdbx_description
1 polymer ?
#
loop_
_entity_poly.entity_id
_entity_poly.type
_entity_poly.pdbx_seq_one_letter_code
_entity_poly.pdbx_strand_id
1 'polypeptide(L)'
;MVKQARHMTEDAKISFHQGRAEDLSPFVSPASVDLTVAGQAAHWFDYNAVWRELARAMKPGGTIAFWGYVDGVLLGAEKATAVMEKFVYGFGDVAPGIEGMGSYWEQPGRNILRGLLRSVEVPGDNWKDVTRITHKPGDPDRDDVAWLKKKMTLGEVEAYTRTFSCYSGWKDAHPEMKSRAEGGDGDVVDVMWDHMIDSTPEWKALGEQWKGS
;
A
#
# COMPACT_ATOMS: atom_id res chain seq x y z
N MET A 1 -2.42 -3.33 -15.89
CA MET A 1 -1.25 -3.96 -15.26
C MET A 1 -0.44 -4.86 -16.22
N VAL A 2 -0.87 -6.09 -16.55
CA VAL A 2 -0.04 -7.03 -17.35
C VAL A 2 0.43 -6.47 -18.70
N LYS A 3 -0.45 -5.83 -19.47
CA LYS A 3 -0.08 -5.21 -20.76
C LYS A 3 1.03 -4.16 -20.61
N GLN A 4 0.94 -3.31 -19.58
CA GLN A 4 1.93 -2.28 -19.30
C GLN A 4 3.25 -2.89 -18.82
N ALA A 5 3.20 -3.89 -17.93
CA ALA A 5 4.40 -4.57 -17.45
C ALA A 5 5.19 -5.24 -18.59
N ARG A 6 4.49 -5.88 -19.54
CA ARG A 6 5.09 -6.43 -20.77
C ARG A 6 5.74 -5.36 -21.64
N HIS A 7 5.13 -4.19 -21.75
CA HIS A 7 5.67 -3.09 -22.54
C HIS A 7 6.93 -2.48 -21.91
N MET A 8 7.02 -2.47 -20.58
CA MET A 8 8.12 -1.85 -19.82
C MET A 8 9.29 -2.79 -19.53
N THR A 9 9.20 -4.08 -19.90
CA THR A 9 10.21 -5.09 -19.57
C THR A 9 10.78 -5.71 -20.84
N GLU A 10 12.09 -5.56 -21.03
CA GLU A 10 12.81 -6.10 -22.19
C GLU A 10 13.56 -7.41 -21.89
N ASP A 11 13.67 -7.80 -20.61
CA ASP A 11 14.38 -9.03 -20.22
C ASP A 11 13.60 -10.28 -20.66
N ALA A 12 14.18 -11.03 -21.59
CA ALA A 12 13.60 -12.27 -22.13
C ALA A 12 13.42 -13.39 -21.10
N LYS A 13 14.04 -13.30 -19.91
CA LYS A 13 13.84 -14.25 -18.80
C LYS A 13 12.57 -13.97 -18.01
N ILE A 14 11.94 -12.81 -18.22
CA ILE A 14 10.74 -12.40 -17.49
C ILE A 14 9.52 -12.58 -18.39
N SER A 15 8.53 -13.34 -17.90
CA SER A 15 7.24 -13.51 -18.55
C SER A 15 6.13 -13.02 -17.64
N PHE A 16 5.15 -12.29 -18.20
CA PHE A 16 3.98 -11.84 -17.46
C PHE A 16 2.76 -12.61 -17.90
N HIS A 17 1.98 -13.08 -16.94
CA HIS A 17 0.74 -13.82 -17.18
C HIS A 17 -0.41 -13.17 -16.43
N GLN A 18 -1.60 -13.22 -17.03
CA GLN A 18 -2.83 -12.80 -16.35
C GLN A 18 -3.45 -14.03 -15.71
N GLY A 19 -3.55 -14.03 -14.38
CA GLY A 19 -4.07 -15.15 -13.61
C GLY A 19 -4.29 -14.75 -12.16
N ARG A 20 -4.72 -15.72 -11.36
CA ARG A 20 -4.96 -15.57 -9.92
C ARG A 20 -3.86 -16.26 -9.14
N ALA A 21 -3.56 -15.79 -7.93
CA ALA A 21 -2.60 -16.47 -7.06
C ALA A 21 -3.09 -17.87 -6.65
N GLU A 22 -4.41 -18.06 -6.62
CA GLU A 22 -5.04 -19.33 -6.27
C GLU A 22 -5.01 -20.39 -7.40
N ASP A 23 -4.59 -20.03 -8.62
CA ASP A 23 -4.45 -20.96 -9.74
C ASP A 23 -3.29 -20.56 -10.66
N LEU A 24 -2.15 -21.20 -10.45
CA LEU A 24 -0.92 -21.06 -11.22
C LEU A 24 -0.74 -22.22 -12.22
N SER A 25 -1.65 -23.20 -12.24
CA SER A 25 -1.54 -24.40 -13.08
C SER A 25 -1.42 -24.13 -14.59
N PRO A 26 -1.97 -23.04 -15.16
CA PRO A 26 -1.73 -22.70 -16.57
C PRO A 26 -0.30 -22.24 -16.86
N PHE A 27 0.47 -21.86 -15.84
CA PHE A 27 1.78 -21.21 -15.99
C PHE A 27 2.94 -22.05 -15.45
N VAL A 28 2.70 -22.87 -14.43
CA VAL A 28 3.74 -23.66 -13.76
C VAL A 28 3.31 -25.10 -13.48
N SER A 29 4.21 -26.03 -13.78
CA SER A 29 4.05 -27.44 -13.46
C SER A 29 4.12 -27.69 -11.94
N PRO A 30 3.54 -28.79 -11.43
CA PRO A 30 3.75 -29.17 -10.03
C PRO A 30 5.25 -29.31 -9.69
N ALA A 31 5.63 -28.95 -8.47
CA ALA A 31 7.01 -29.05 -7.96
C ALA A 31 8.07 -28.47 -8.92
N SER A 32 7.80 -27.29 -9.49
CA SER A 32 8.69 -26.64 -10.47
C SER A 32 9.21 -25.28 -10.04
N VAL A 33 8.63 -24.67 -8.99
CA VAL A 33 8.97 -23.32 -8.54
C VAL A 33 9.95 -23.38 -7.35
N ASP A 34 11.09 -22.70 -7.47
CA ASP A 34 12.09 -22.61 -6.40
C ASP A 34 11.78 -21.49 -5.39
N LEU A 35 11.22 -20.37 -5.87
CA LEU A 35 10.89 -19.19 -5.07
C LEU A 35 9.57 -18.57 -5.55
N THR A 36 8.66 -18.32 -4.61
CA THR A 36 7.47 -17.50 -4.84
C THR A 36 7.53 -16.24 -3.99
N VAL A 37 7.24 -15.08 -4.59
CA VAL A 37 7.19 -13.79 -3.90
C VAL A 37 5.84 -13.14 -4.11
N ALA A 38 5.20 -12.69 -3.02
CA ALA A 38 4.04 -11.81 -3.07
C ALA A 38 4.37 -10.48 -2.38
N GLY A 39 4.71 -9.47 -3.17
CA GLY A 39 4.89 -8.10 -2.70
C GLY A 39 3.60 -7.30 -2.82
N GLN A 40 3.10 -6.75 -1.71
CA GLN A 40 1.88 -5.94 -1.69
C GLN A 40 0.60 -6.61 -2.24
N ALA A 41 0.51 -7.95 -2.14
CA ALA A 41 -0.63 -8.69 -2.69
C ALA A 41 -1.26 -9.72 -1.73
N ALA A 42 -0.50 -10.25 -0.77
CA ALA A 42 -0.96 -11.38 0.05
C ALA A 42 -2.19 -11.08 0.93
N HIS A 43 -2.55 -9.81 1.14
CA HIS A 43 -3.76 -9.42 1.84
C HIS A 43 -5.04 -9.59 1.00
N TRP A 44 -4.93 -9.88 -0.30
CA TRP A 44 -6.06 -10.14 -1.20
C TRP A 44 -6.32 -11.61 -1.48
N PHE A 45 -5.47 -12.51 -1.00
CA PHE A 45 -5.55 -13.93 -1.35
C PHE A 45 -6.67 -14.65 -0.59
N ASP A 46 -7.27 -15.64 -1.23
CA ASP A 46 -8.00 -16.69 -0.52
C ASP A 46 -6.99 -17.68 0.07
N TYR A 47 -6.78 -17.61 1.39
CA TYR A 47 -5.80 -18.45 2.09
C TYR A 47 -6.08 -19.94 1.96
N ASN A 48 -7.33 -20.36 1.85
CA ASN A 48 -7.66 -21.78 1.71
C ASN A 48 -7.20 -22.33 0.36
N ALA A 49 -7.32 -21.51 -0.69
CA ALA A 49 -6.97 -21.92 -2.04
C ALA A 49 -5.47 -21.69 -2.34
N VAL A 50 -4.93 -20.52 -1.99
CA VAL A 50 -3.56 -20.13 -2.32
C VAL A 50 -2.54 -21.07 -1.70
N TRP A 51 -2.73 -21.52 -0.45
CA TRP A 51 -1.77 -22.41 0.19
C TRP A 51 -1.70 -23.79 -0.46
N ARG A 52 -2.85 -24.32 -0.94
CA ARG A 52 -2.87 -25.58 -1.70
C ARG A 52 -2.14 -25.41 -3.02
N GLU A 53 -2.37 -24.30 -3.71
CA GLU A 53 -1.76 -24.04 -4.99
C GLU A 53 -0.24 -23.83 -4.88
N LEU A 54 0.21 -23.11 -3.85
CA LEU A 54 1.62 -22.95 -3.55
C LEU A 54 2.28 -24.29 -3.19
N ALA A 55 1.62 -25.13 -2.38
CA ALA A 55 2.12 -26.46 -2.06
C ALA A 55 2.25 -27.35 -3.31
N ARG A 56 1.33 -27.22 -4.28
CA ARG A 56 1.41 -27.92 -5.57
C ARG A 56 2.58 -27.40 -6.41
N ALA A 57 2.74 -26.09 -6.53
CA ALA A 57 3.69 -25.46 -7.45
C ALA A 57 5.16 -25.53 -6.96
N MET A 58 5.38 -25.39 -5.65
CA MET A 58 6.71 -25.29 -5.07
C MET A 58 7.47 -26.63 -5.07
N LYS A 59 8.76 -26.58 -5.37
CA LYS A 59 9.68 -27.72 -5.17
C LYS A 59 9.87 -28.02 -3.68
N PRO A 60 10.17 -29.28 -3.31
CA PRO A 60 10.66 -29.59 -1.96
C PRO A 60 11.89 -28.73 -1.64
N GLY A 61 11.84 -27.98 -0.52
CA GLY A 61 12.90 -27.05 -0.11
C GLY A 61 12.84 -25.66 -0.75
N GLY A 62 11.84 -25.38 -1.60
CA GLY A 62 11.61 -24.04 -2.15
C GLY A 62 11.12 -23.04 -1.09
N THR A 63 11.22 -21.75 -1.40
CA THR A 63 10.90 -20.65 -0.46
C THR A 63 9.68 -19.86 -0.90
N ILE A 64 8.86 -19.43 0.07
CA ILE A 64 7.81 -18.43 -0.15
C ILE A 64 8.14 -17.20 0.68
N ALA A 65 8.06 -16.02 0.05
CA ALA A 65 8.28 -14.74 0.70
C ALA A 65 7.09 -13.80 0.44
N PHE A 66 6.30 -13.53 1.47
CA PHE A 66 5.27 -12.51 1.41
C PHE A 66 5.76 -11.25 2.12
N TRP A 67 5.60 -10.10 1.48
CA TRP A 67 5.99 -8.82 2.07
C TRP A 67 5.00 -7.72 1.71
N GLY A 68 4.96 -6.71 2.57
CA GLY A 68 4.15 -5.52 2.39
C GLY A 68 4.68 -4.38 3.25
N TYR A 69 4.19 -3.19 2.94
CA TYR A 69 4.36 -1.97 3.71
C TYR A 69 2.97 -1.34 3.92
N VAL A 70 2.84 -0.53 4.96
CA VAL A 70 1.57 0.10 5.31
C VAL A 70 1.87 1.45 5.96
N ASP A 71 0.91 2.37 5.93
CA ASP A 71 0.84 3.60 6.73
C ASP A 71 2.19 4.31 6.94
N GLY A 72 2.82 4.74 5.83
CA GLY A 72 4.05 5.51 5.90
C GLY A 72 3.88 6.77 6.75
N VAL A 73 4.90 7.10 7.54
CA VAL A 73 4.92 8.29 8.42
C VAL A 73 5.96 9.29 7.93
N LEU A 74 5.74 10.57 8.22
CA LEU A 74 6.71 11.63 7.98
C LEU A 74 7.53 11.86 9.25
N LEU A 75 8.77 11.36 9.24
CA LEU A 75 9.68 11.48 10.38
C LEU A 75 9.97 12.96 10.70
N GLY A 76 9.78 13.37 11.95
CA GLY A 76 9.93 14.77 12.38
C GLY A 76 8.74 15.68 12.03
N ALA A 77 7.68 15.12 11.45
CA ALA A 77 6.43 15.84 11.14
C ALA A 77 5.22 15.04 11.65
N GLU A 78 5.24 14.68 12.93
CA GLU A 78 4.24 13.81 13.56
C GLU A 78 2.83 14.42 13.53
N LYS A 79 2.73 15.75 13.64
CA LYS A 79 1.44 16.47 13.53
C LYS A 79 0.83 16.35 12.14
N ALA A 80 1.64 16.54 11.10
CA ALA A 80 1.19 16.35 9.71
C ALA A 80 0.83 14.89 9.44
N THR A 81 1.61 13.94 9.98
CA THR A 81 1.29 12.51 9.91
C THR A 81 -0.07 12.21 10.55
N ALA A 82 -0.38 12.80 11.71
CA ALA A 82 -1.68 12.64 12.37
C ALA A 82 -2.84 13.24 11.56
N VAL A 83 -2.62 14.37 10.87
CA VAL A 83 -3.60 14.93 9.93
C VAL A 83 -3.84 13.95 8.77
N MET A 84 -2.78 13.42 8.16
CA MET A 84 -2.92 12.43 7.09
C MET A 84 -3.71 11.21 7.56
N GLU A 85 -3.37 10.63 8.71
CA GLU A 85 -4.11 9.50 9.29
C GLU A 85 -5.61 9.82 9.47
N LYS A 86 -5.92 11.02 9.99
CA LYS A 86 -7.30 11.48 10.17
C LYS A 86 -8.08 11.52 8.85
N PHE A 87 -7.50 12.07 7.79
CA PHE A 87 -8.19 12.18 6.49
C PHE A 87 -8.25 10.85 5.75
N VAL A 88 -7.20 10.04 5.83
CA VAL A 88 -7.09 8.75 5.13
C VAL A 88 -7.99 7.68 5.76
N TYR A 89 -8.21 7.72 7.07
CA TYR A 89 -8.96 6.69 7.79
C TYR A 89 -10.18 7.18 8.56
N GLY A 90 -10.41 8.50 8.60
CA GLY A 90 -11.60 9.06 9.21
C GLY A 90 -12.86 8.61 8.45
N PHE A 91 -13.88 8.26 9.23
CA PHE A 91 -15.23 8.00 8.73
C PHE A 91 -16.07 9.27 8.91
N GLY A 92 -16.97 9.53 7.96
CA GLY A 92 -17.76 10.76 7.96
C GLY A 92 -16.90 12.02 7.81
N ASP A 93 -17.41 13.16 8.25
CA ASP A 93 -16.74 14.45 8.04
C ASP A 93 -15.47 14.58 8.89
N VAL A 94 -14.35 14.82 8.21
CA VAL A 94 -13.02 15.06 8.83
C VAL A 94 -12.63 16.53 8.81
N ALA A 95 -13.29 17.33 7.97
CA ALA A 95 -13.23 18.79 7.94
C ALA A 95 -14.58 19.34 7.44
N PRO A 96 -14.89 20.64 7.60
CA PRO A 96 -16.16 21.20 7.14
C PRO A 96 -16.43 20.90 5.66
N GLY A 97 -17.46 20.11 5.39
CA GLY A 97 -17.85 19.70 4.03
C GLY A 97 -16.93 18.67 3.37
N ILE A 98 -16.04 18.01 4.12
CA ILE A 98 -15.11 17.03 3.58
C ILE A 98 -15.28 15.69 4.33
N GLU A 99 -15.83 14.70 3.64
CA GLU A 99 -15.84 13.31 4.12
C GLU A 99 -14.42 12.74 4.08
N GLY A 100 -14.03 12.00 5.12
CA GLY A 100 -12.79 11.24 5.14
C GLY A 100 -12.82 10.03 4.21
N MET A 101 -11.64 9.48 3.91
CA MET A 101 -11.49 8.37 2.97
C MET A 101 -11.70 6.97 3.61
N GLY A 102 -12.05 6.92 4.91
CA GLY A 102 -12.14 5.67 5.68
C GLY A 102 -13.10 4.63 5.08
N SER A 103 -14.27 5.07 4.60
CA SER A 103 -15.31 4.22 4.00
C SER A 103 -14.92 3.61 2.64
N TYR A 104 -13.88 4.14 1.99
CA TYR A 104 -13.49 3.79 0.62
C TYR A 104 -12.33 2.79 0.54
N TRP A 105 -11.84 2.33 1.69
CA TRP A 105 -10.89 1.22 1.74
C TRP A 105 -11.60 -0.11 1.50
N GLU A 106 -11.13 -0.88 0.51
CA GLU A 106 -11.63 -2.22 0.27
C GLU A 106 -11.25 -3.17 1.42
N GLN A 107 -12.24 -3.90 1.93
CA GLN A 107 -12.13 -4.81 3.06
C GLN A 107 -12.42 -6.25 2.63
N PRO A 108 -11.84 -7.27 3.30
CA PRO A 108 -11.00 -7.19 4.51
C PRO A 108 -9.51 -6.90 4.24
N GLY A 109 -9.09 -6.78 2.98
CA GLY A 109 -7.68 -6.71 2.60
C GLY A 109 -6.92 -5.55 3.24
N ARG A 110 -7.52 -4.36 3.35
CA ARG A 110 -6.85 -3.24 4.02
C ARG A 110 -6.58 -3.53 5.49
N ASN A 111 -7.52 -4.12 6.23
CA ASN A 111 -7.33 -4.45 7.64
C ASN A 111 -6.26 -5.52 7.83
N ILE A 112 -6.19 -6.52 6.95
CA ILE A 112 -5.14 -7.55 6.98
C ILE A 112 -3.76 -6.91 6.76
N LEU A 113 -3.64 -5.98 5.81
CA LEU A 113 -2.40 -5.26 5.55
C LEU A 113 -1.98 -4.37 6.75
N ARG A 114 -2.90 -3.61 7.34
CA ARG A 114 -2.65 -2.80 8.56
C ARG A 114 -2.30 -3.65 9.78
N GLY A 115 -2.82 -4.88 9.84
CA GLY A 115 -2.41 -5.92 10.79
C GLY A 115 -1.02 -6.50 10.53
N LEU A 116 -0.21 -5.91 9.63
CA LEU A 116 1.13 -6.38 9.24
C LEU A 116 1.12 -7.84 8.76
N LEU A 117 0.05 -8.22 8.04
CA LEU A 117 -0.18 -9.58 7.54
C LEU A 117 -0.19 -10.65 8.65
N ARG A 118 -0.42 -10.28 9.92
CA ARG A 118 -0.43 -11.24 11.04
C ARG A 118 -1.47 -12.33 10.86
N SER A 119 -2.61 -12.00 10.23
CA SER A 119 -3.70 -12.92 9.90
C SER A 119 -3.34 -13.94 8.82
N VAL A 120 -2.21 -13.78 8.12
CA VAL A 120 -1.74 -14.76 7.15
C VAL A 120 -1.03 -15.88 7.91
N GLU A 121 -1.79 -16.90 8.31
CA GLU A 121 -1.25 -18.07 8.99
C GLU A 121 -0.72 -19.09 7.97
N VAL A 122 0.51 -19.53 8.17
CA VAL A 122 1.18 -20.52 7.32
C VAL A 122 0.78 -21.92 7.81
N PRO A 123 0.18 -22.79 6.97
CA PRO A 123 -0.23 -24.12 7.41
C PRO A 123 0.99 -25.02 7.71
N GLY A 124 0.98 -25.71 8.85
CA GLY A 124 2.15 -26.44 9.35
C GLY A 124 2.57 -27.69 8.56
N ASP A 125 1.67 -28.28 7.76
CA ASP A 125 1.95 -29.59 7.15
C ASP A 125 2.94 -29.54 5.98
N ASN A 126 3.02 -28.41 5.28
CA ASN A 126 3.84 -28.26 4.06
C ASN A 126 4.99 -27.25 4.21
N TRP A 127 5.00 -26.48 5.30
CA TRP A 127 5.90 -25.35 5.46
C TRP A 127 6.60 -25.41 6.81
N LYS A 128 7.89 -25.09 6.79
CA LYS A 128 8.77 -25.05 7.96
C LYS A 128 9.60 -23.77 7.93
N ASP A 129 10.41 -23.55 8.96
CA ASP A 129 11.35 -22.42 9.04
C ASP A 129 10.66 -21.05 8.89
N VAL A 130 9.42 -20.94 9.39
CA VAL A 130 8.57 -19.75 9.26
C VAL A 130 9.19 -18.59 10.03
N THR A 131 9.57 -17.54 9.31
CA THR A 131 10.09 -16.29 9.88
C THR A 131 9.13 -15.15 9.59
N ARG A 132 8.84 -14.33 10.61
CA ARG A 132 8.02 -13.13 10.47
C ARG A 132 8.79 -11.92 10.99
N ILE A 133 9.07 -10.99 10.09
CA ILE A 133 9.71 -9.71 10.40
C ILE A 133 8.65 -8.63 10.28
N THR A 134 8.44 -7.87 11.35
CA THR A 134 7.46 -6.78 11.38
C THR A 134 8.10 -5.53 11.96
N HIS A 135 7.82 -4.39 11.34
CA HIS A 135 8.17 -3.08 11.84
C HIS A 135 6.93 -2.19 11.69
N LYS A 136 6.58 -1.45 12.74
CA LYS A 136 5.50 -0.47 12.70
C LYS A 136 6.09 0.86 12.24
N PRO A 137 5.59 1.50 11.17
CA PRO A 137 6.08 2.81 10.74
C PRO A 137 6.10 3.83 11.89
N GLY A 138 7.22 4.53 12.04
CA GLY A 138 7.43 5.53 13.08
C GLY A 138 7.77 4.98 14.46
N ASP A 139 7.83 3.66 14.62
CA ASP A 139 8.37 3.03 15.81
C ASP A 139 9.91 3.17 15.78
N PRO A 140 10.53 3.84 16.77
CA PRO A 140 12.00 3.92 16.83
C PRO A 140 12.64 2.57 17.14
N ASP A 141 11.87 1.62 17.70
CA ASP A 141 12.36 0.29 17.97
C ASP A 141 12.45 -0.53 16.68
N ARG A 142 13.50 -1.34 16.57
CA ARG A 142 13.69 -2.24 15.42
C ARG A 142 13.82 -1.50 14.08
N ASP A 143 14.46 -0.33 14.09
CA ASP A 143 14.76 0.45 12.89
C ASP A 143 15.68 -0.31 11.89
N ASP A 144 16.42 -1.31 12.37
CA ASP A 144 17.25 -2.22 11.57
C ASP A 144 16.44 -3.04 10.56
N VAL A 145 15.15 -3.27 10.83
CA VAL A 145 14.23 -3.98 9.94
C VAL A 145 13.19 -3.05 9.28
N ALA A 146 13.32 -1.73 9.49
CA ALA A 146 12.57 -0.70 8.77
C ALA A 146 13.14 -0.51 7.36
N TRP A 147 12.81 -1.43 6.48
CA TRP A 147 13.46 -1.57 5.17
C TRP A 147 12.96 -0.61 4.09
N LEU A 148 11.74 -0.06 4.19
CA LEU A 148 11.22 0.92 3.24
C LEU A 148 11.34 2.34 3.81
N LYS A 149 12.45 2.99 3.46
CA LYS A 149 12.70 4.41 3.73
C LYS A 149 12.96 5.13 2.42
N LYS A 150 12.30 6.27 2.22
CA LYS A 150 12.52 7.10 1.04
C LYS A 150 12.52 8.56 1.45
N LYS A 151 13.48 9.32 0.93
CA LYS A 151 13.45 10.78 0.99
C LYS A 151 12.63 11.25 -0.20
N MET A 152 11.59 12.02 0.07
CA MET A 152 10.63 12.52 -0.91
C MET A 152 10.41 14.00 -0.64
N THR A 153 10.15 14.79 -1.69
CA THR A 153 9.61 16.12 -1.47
C THR A 153 8.16 16.02 -0.99
N LEU A 154 7.65 17.04 -0.34
CA LEU A 154 6.26 17.08 0.11
C LEU A 154 5.28 16.94 -1.07
N GLY A 155 5.60 17.52 -2.24
CA GLY A 155 4.80 17.33 -3.46
C GLY A 155 4.80 15.89 -3.98
N GLU A 156 5.89 15.14 -3.81
CA GLU A 156 5.91 13.71 -4.14
C GLU A 156 5.07 12.88 -3.16
N VAL A 157 5.03 13.25 -1.87
CA VAL A 157 4.15 12.62 -0.88
C VAL A 157 2.67 12.91 -1.20
N GLU A 158 2.36 14.13 -1.62
CA GLU A 158 1.02 14.50 -2.10
C GLU A 158 0.62 13.61 -3.29
N ALA A 159 1.47 13.56 -4.31
CA ALA A 159 1.23 12.74 -5.50
C ALA A 159 1.05 11.25 -5.15
N TYR A 160 1.86 10.73 -4.22
CA TYR A 160 1.74 9.35 -3.74
C TYR A 160 0.41 9.09 -3.03
N THR A 161 -0.07 10.02 -2.20
CA THR A 161 -1.37 9.90 -1.52
C THR A 161 -2.52 9.80 -2.52
N ARG A 162 -2.43 10.50 -3.65
CA ARG A 162 -3.42 10.43 -4.74
C ARG A 162 -3.41 9.11 -5.51
N THR A 163 -2.45 8.20 -5.27
CA THR A 163 -2.48 6.84 -5.84
C THR A 163 -3.13 5.82 -4.91
N PHE A 164 -3.64 6.22 -3.75
CA PHE A 164 -4.31 5.32 -2.84
C PHE A 164 -5.66 4.89 -3.42
N SER A 165 -6.01 3.61 -3.27
CA SER A 165 -7.30 3.10 -3.76
C SER A 165 -8.48 3.77 -3.08
N CYS A 166 -8.37 4.12 -1.79
CA CYS A 166 -9.42 4.86 -1.09
C CYS A 166 -9.66 6.25 -1.70
N TYR A 167 -8.62 6.90 -2.23
CA TYR A 167 -8.77 8.18 -2.90
C TYR A 167 -9.49 8.02 -4.23
N SER A 168 -9.17 6.97 -5.01
CA SER A 168 -9.94 6.66 -6.22
C SER A 168 -11.42 6.41 -5.90
N GLY A 169 -11.72 5.59 -4.88
CA GLY A 169 -13.10 5.35 -4.44
C GLY A 169 -13.80 6.60 -3.93
N TRP A 170 -13.10 7.45 -3.17
CA TRP A 170 -13.63 8.73 -2.70
C TRP A 170 -13.94 9.68 -3.87
N LYS A 171 -13.04 9.77 -4.86
CA LYS A 171 -13.21 10.60 -6.07
C LYS A 171 -14.39 10.12 -6.91
N ASP A 172 -14.57 8.82 -7.05
CA ASP A 172 -15.71 8.24 -7.78
C ASP A 172 -17.06 8.55 -7.09
N ALA A 173 -17.07 8.64 -5.75
CA ALA A 173 -18.25 8.97 -4.96
C ALA A 173 -18.55 10.48 -4.87
N HIS A 174 -17.55 11.34 -5.10
CA HIS A 174 -17.65 12.80 -5.06
C HIS A 174 -17.21 13.45 -6.38
N PRO A 175 -17.87 13.16 -7.52
CA PRO A 175 -17.45 13.64 -8.84
C PRO A 175 -17.49 15.17 -8.97
N GLU A 176 -18.23 15.87 -8.11
CA GLU A 176 -18.30 17.32 -8.02
C GLU A 176 -17.09 17.96 -7.31
N MET A 177 -16.44 17.22 -6.41
CA MET A 177 -15.31 17.71 -5.60
C MET A 177 -13.99 17.52 -6.34
N LYS A 178 -13.73 18.40 -7.30
CA LYS A 178 -12.52 18.36 -8.12
C LYS A 178 -11.31 18.97 -7.41
N SER A 179 -10.15 18.38 -7.68
CA SER A 179 -8.88 18.91 -7.20
C SER A 179 -8.63 20.33 -7.75
N ARG A 180 -7.83 21.13 -7.02
CA ARG A 180 -7.39 22.45 -7.50
C ARG A 180 -6.59 22.35 -8.80
N ALA A 181 -5.82 21.27 -8.97
CA ALA A 181 -5.07 21.01 -10.20
C ALA A 181 -5.98 20.72 -11.41
N GLU A 182 -7.19 20.23 -11.18
CA GLU A 182 -8.23 19.99 -12.21
C GLU A 182 -9.19 21.19 -12.36
N GLY A 183 -8.88 22.33 -11.71
CA GLY A 183 -9.68 23.56 -11.78
C GLY A 183 -10.91 23.58 -10.86
N GLY A 184 -10.96 22.71 -9.85
CA GLY A 184 -11.97 22.75 -8.78
C GLY A 184 -11.55 23.58 -7.57
N ASP A 185 -12.42 23.63 -6.56
CA ASP A 185 -12.18 24.37 -5.31
C ASP A 185 -11.28 23.60 -4.31
N GLY A 186 -11.10 22.30 -4.53
CA GLY A 186 -10.22 21.43 -3.76
C GLY A 186 -10.90 20.11 -3.37
N ASP A 187 -10.18 19.02 -3.54
CA ASP A 187 -10.62 17.69 -3.11
C ASP A 187 -10.14 17.35 -1.68
N VAL A 188 -10.47 16.15 -1.21
CA VAL A 188 -10.05 15.66 0.11
C VAL A 188 -8.53 15.71 0.33
N VAL A 189 -7.73 15.51 -0.73
CA VAL A 189 -6.26 15.55 -0.62
C VAL A 189 -5.79 17.00 -0.55
N ASP A 190 -6.35 17.91 -1.34
CA ASP A 190 -6.03 19.33 -1.25
C ASP A 190 -6.29 19.88 0.16
N VAL A 191 -7.47 19.58 0.73
CA VAL A 191 -7.82 20.02 2.09
C VAL A 191 -6.95 19.33 3.14
N MET A 192 -6.67 18.03 2.99
CA MET A 192 -5.73 17.34 3.88
C MET A 192 -4.37 18.05 3.92
N TRP A 193 -3.84 18.45 2.76
CA TRP A 193 -2.57 19.15 2.68
C TRP A 193 -2.61 20.55 3.29
N ASP A 194 -3.70 21.31 3.12
CA ASP A 194 -3.85 22.60 3.81
C ASP A 194 -3.72 22.42 5.33
N HIS A 195 -4.41 21.41 5.88
CA HIS A 195 -4.32 21.08 7.31
C HIS A 195 -2.93 20.58 7.72
N MET A 196 -2.23 19.80 6.88
CA MET A 196 -0.88 19.33 7.16
C MET A 196 0.12 20.50 7.21
N ILE A 197 0.06 21.41 6.24
CA ILE A 197 0.88 22.62 6.17
C ILE A 197 0.59 23.53 7.38
N ASP A 198 -0.68 23.75 7.71
CA ASP A 198 -1.07 24.54 8.88
C ASP A 198 -0.59 23.96 10.21
N SER A 199 -0.47 22.63 10.29
CA SER A 199 0.03 21.95 11.48
C SER A 199 1.56 22.03 11.66
N THR A 200 2.29 22.47 10.62
CA THR A 200 3.75 22.46 10.56
C THR A 200 4.30 23.86 10.21
N PRO A 201 4.69 24.67 11.22
CA PRO A 201 5.08 26.06 11.02
C PRO A 201 6.17 26.30 9.97
N GLU A 202 7.15 25.39 9.89
CA GLU A 202 8.23 25.44 8.92
C GLU A 202 7.72 25.33 7.48
N TRP A 203 6.76 24.44 7.23
CA TRP A 203 6.17 24.27 5.90
C TRP A 203 5.25 25.43 5.56
N LYS A 204 4.49 25.93 6.54
CA LYS A 204 3.65 27.11 6.37
C LYS A 204 4.46 28.34 5.97
N ALA A 205 5.67 28.49 6.53
CA ALA A 205 6.58 29.60 6.19
C ALA A 205 7.09 29.55 4.74
N LEU A 206 7.06 28.38 4.08
CA LEU A 206 7.45 28.24 2.66
C LEU A 206 6.39 28.78 1.68
N GLY A 207 5.17 29.06 2.15
CA GLY A 207 4.08 29.49 1.28
C GLY A 207 3.86 28.50 0.13
N GLU A 208 3.71 28.98 -1.09
CA GLU A 208 3.46 28.13 -2.28
C GLU A 208 4.65 27.21 -2.66
N GLN A 209 5.82 27.39 -2.06
CA GLN A 209 7.04 26.64 -2.41
C GLN A 209 7.18 25.30 -1.67
N TRP A 210 6.27 24.98 -0.73
CA TRP A 210 6.36 23.78 0.10
C TRP A 210 6.49 22.48 -0.71
N LYS A 211 5.89 22.41 -1.91
CA LYS A 211 5.89 21.20 -2.76
C LYS A 211 7.29 20.73 -3.16
N GLY A 212 8.26 21.65 -3.24
CA GLY A 212 9.64 21.36 -3.60
C GLY A 212 10.57 21.00 -2.43
N SER A 213 10.09 21.13 -1.18
CA SER A 213 10.86 20.87 0.04
C SER A 213 10.77 19.42 0.49
#